data_AF-W2Z2A9-F1
#
_entry.id   AF-W2Z2A9-F1
#
_cell.length_a   1.000
_cell.length_b   1.000
_cell.length_c   1.000
_cell.angle_alpha   90.00
_cell.angle_beta   90.00
_cell.angle_gamma   90.00
#
_symmetry.space_group_name_H-M   'P 1'
#
loop_
_entity.id
_entity.type
_entity.pdbx_description
1 polymer ?
#
loop_
_entity_poly.entity_id
_entity_poly.type
_entity_poly.pdbx_seq_one_letter_code
_entity_poly.pdbx_strand_id
1 'polypeptide(L)'
;MTLPTMQLAAFVDRVGAAIAGQDGESMAQMLNLTGGCASVDLRTLTAQQVAQMCHNKLARFDGYAEVVAGIMQARKHLEWQSFADAYSAQIGAVIKFMEMLREETNWVMPFLHVLFVDTRLLATRVSRTRSSALIMV
;
A
#
# COMPACT_ATOMS: atom_id res chain seq x y z
N MET A 1 4.90 22.51 1.55
CA MET A 1 5.63 21.87 0.44
C MET A 1 4.80 20.70 -0.06
N THR A 2 4.13 20.86 -1.20
CA THR A 2 3.43 19.77 -1.88
C THR A 2 4.46 18.92 -2.62
N LEU A 3 4.62 17.66 -2.23
CA LEU A 3 5.45 16.70 -2.97
C LEU A 3 4.94 16.62 -4.42
N PRO A 4 5.82 16.55 -5.44
CA PRO A 4 5.39 16.37 -6.81
C PRO A 4 4.60 15.07 -6.94
N THR A 5 3.38 15.16 -7.48
CA THR A 5 2.51 14.01 -7.71
C THR A 5 3.06 13.17 -8.85
N MET A 6 3.33 11.89 -8.57
CA MET A 6 3.88 10.93 -9.52
C MET A 6 2.74 10.14 -10.19
N GLN A 7 2.90 9.80 -11.48
CA GLN A 7 1.99 8.87 -12.15
C GLN A 7 2.17 7.45 -11.60
N LEU A 8 1.05 6.70 -11.49
CA LEU A 8 1.08 5.33 -10.98
C LEU A 8 2.09 4.44 -11.72
N ALA A 9 2.18 4.53 -13.04
CA ALA A 9 3.11 3.73 -13.83
C ALA A 9 4.57 3.95 -13.40
N ALA A 10 4.99 5.20 -13.26
CA ALA A 10 6.34 5.56 -12.83
C ALA A 10 6.61 5.17 -11.37
N PHE A 11 5.59 5.25 -10.52
CA PHE A 11 5.68 4.79 -9.13
C PHE A 11 5.92 3.28 -9.06
N VAL A 12 5.13 2.49 -9.80
CA VAL A 12 5.26 1.04 -9.84
C VAL A 12 6.59 0.61 -10.46
N ASP A 13 7.09 1.32 -11.48
CA ASP A 13 8.43 1.06 -12.04
C ASP A 13 9.53 1.21 -10.97
N ARG A 14 9.43 2.23 -10.10
CA ARG A 14 10.39 2.42 -8.99
C ARG A 14 10.27 1.34 -7.93
N VAL A 15 9.04 0.91 -7.59
CA VAL A 15 8.82 -0.22 -6.68
C VAL A 15 9.41 -1.50 -7.27
N GLY A 16 9.21 -1.76 -8.56
CA GLY A 16 9.82 -2.89 -9.26
C GLY A 16 11.35 -2.86 -9.25
N ALA A 17 11.95 -1.68 -9.39
CA ALA A 17 13.40 -1.52 -9.26
C ALA A 17 13.90 -1.83 -7.84
N ALA A 18 13.17 -1.41 -6.80
CA ALA A 18 13.52 -1.73 -5.41
C ALA A 18 13.40 -3.24 -5.13
N ILE A 19 12.35 -3.90 -5.62
CA ILE A 19 12.19 -5.36 -5.50
C ILE A 19 13.34 -6.09 -6.24
N ALA A 20 13.64 -5.68 -7.47
CA ALA A 20 14.73 -6.27 -8.26
C ALA A 20 16.10 -6.12 -7.58
N GLY A 21 16.32 -5.00 -6.90
CA GLY A 21 17.54 -4.72 -6.13
C GLY A 21 17.55 -5.26 -4.71
N GLN A 22 16.47 -5.92 -4.25
CA GLN A 22 16.28 -6.32 -2.86
C GLN A 22 16.47 -5.15 -1.87
N ASP A 23 16.03 -3.96 -2.25
CA ASP A 23 16.11 -2.74 -1.43
C ASP A 23 14.82 -2.56 -0.62
N GLY A 24 14.79 -3.19 0.55
CA GLY A 24 13.64 -3.14 1.45
C GLY A 24 13.38 -1.75 2.04
N GLU A 25 14.40 -0.92 2.19
CA GLU A 25 14.23 0.44 2.72
C GLU A 25 13.52 1.33 1.70
N SER A 26 13.99 1.32 0.45
CA SER A 26 13.31 2.05 -0.64
C SER A 26 11.88 1.56 -0.83
N MET A 27 11.66 0.24 -0.79
CA MET A 27 10.31 -0.34 -0.86
C MET A 27 9.43 0.15 0.29
N ALA A 28 9.93 0.12 1.54
CA ALA A 28 9.23 0.58 2.72
C ALA A 28 8.87 2.07 2.65
N GLN A 29 9.80 2.92 2.20
CA GLN A 29 9.56 4.35 2.05
C GLN A 29 8.48 4.65 0.99
N MET A 30 8.51 3.94 -0.14
CA MET A 30 7.54 4.14 -1.22
C MET A 30 6.15 3.61 -0.87
N LEU A 31 6.06 2.47 -0.21
CA LEU A 31 4.79 1.79 0.07
C LEU A 31 4.15 2.18 1.40
N ASN A 32 4.79 3.04 2.20
CA ASN A 32 4.14 3.56 3.41
C ASN A 32 2.83 4.30 3.09
N LEU A 33 1.88 4.24 4.02
CA LEU A 33 0.59 4.91 3.91
C LEU A 33 0.47 6.11 4.86
N THR A 34 1.15 6.06 6.01
CA THR A 34 0.98 7.07 7.07
C THR A 34 2.20 7.97 7.31
N GLY A 35 3.35 7.67 6.71
CA GLY A 35 4.65 8.28 7.01
C GLY A 35 5.10 9.46 6.15
N GLY A 36 4.20 10.14 5.43
CA GLY A 36 4.58 11.17 4.46
C GLY A 36 5.11 10.55 3.18
N CYS A 37 4.20 9.91 2.43
CA CYS A 37 4.53 9.14 1.25
C CYS A 37 4.71 10.01 -0.01
N ALA A 38 5.40 9.46 -1.03
CA ALA A 38 5.29 9.92 -2.41
C ALA A 38 3.80 9.99 -2.82
N SER A 39 3.34 11.17 -3.21
CA SER A 39 1.98 11.37 -3.72
C SER A 39 1.86 10.69 -5.08
N VAL A 40 0.87 9.81 -5.22
CA VAL A 40 0.53 9.15 -6.48
C VAL A 40 -0.87 9.58 -6.86
N ASP A 41 -1.08 10.03 -8.10
CA ASP A 41 -2.42 10.38 -8.56
C ASP A 41 -3.24 9.11 -8.85
N LEU A 42 -4.18 8.79 -7.97
CA LEU A 42 -5.07 7.62 -8.08
C LEU A 42 -6.54 8.01 -8.31
N ARG A 43 -6.86 9.31 -8.38
CA ARG A 43 -8.25 9.80 -8.34
C ARG A 43 -9.07 9.34 -9.54
N THR A 44 -8.44 9.33 -10.71
CA THR A 44 -9.09 9.01 -12.00
C THR A 44 -9.09 7.52 -12.33
N LEU A 45 -8.33 6.69 -11.60
CA LEU A 45 -8.13 5.29 -11.92
C LEU A 45 -9.11 4.39 -11.17
N THR A 46 -9.76 3.44 -11.84
CA THR A 46 -10.58 2.42 -11.17
C THR A 46 -9.71 1.42 -10.41
N ALA A 47 -10.31 0.67 -9.48
CA ALA A 47 -9.59 -0.38 -8.75
C ALA A 47 -8.96 -1.41 -9.70
N GLN A 48 -9.69 -1.80 -10.74
CA GLN A 48 -9.22 -2.72 -11.78
C GLN A 48 -8.06 -2.12 -12.60
N GLN A 49 -8.10 -0.83 -12.94
CA GLN A 49 -7.01 -0.17 -13.67
C GLN A 49 -5.72 -0.12 -12.84
N VAL A 50 -5.82 0.15 -11.54
CA VAL A 50 -4.68 0.12 -10.63
C VAL A 50 -4.09 -1.29 -10.54
N ALA A 51 -4.94 -2.30 -10.33
CA ALA A 51 -4.51 -3.69 -10.25
C ALA A 51 -3.83 -4.16 -11.55
N GLN A 52 -4.45 -3.89 -12.70
CA GLN A 52 -3.90 -4.23 -14.01
C GLN A 52 -2.55 -3.54 -14.26
N MET A 53 -2.41 -2.27 -13.86
CA MET A 53 -1.15 -1.55 -14.01
C MET A 53 -0.05 -2.15 -13.14
N CYS A 54 -0.36 -2.49 -11.89
CA CYS A 54 0.59 -3.17 -11.01
C CYS A 54 1.00 -4.53 -11.57
N HIS A 55 0.04 -5.34 -12.02
CA HIS A 55 0.30 -6.65 -12.63
C HIS A 55 1.15 -6.56 -13.90
N ASN A 56 0.82 -5.63 -14.81
CA ASN A 56 1.58 -5.45 -16.06
C ASN A 56 3.03 -5.01 -15.79
N LYS A 57 3.24 -4.08 -14.85
CA LYS A 57 4.57 -3.53 -14.56
C LYS A 57 5.42 -4.45 -13.69
N LEU A 58 4.80 -5.22 -12.80
CA LEU A 58 5.45 -6.16 -11.90
C LEU A 58 5.24 -7.61 -12.35
N ALA A 59 5.04 -7.88 -13.64
CA ALA A 59 4.77 -9.21 -14.17
C ALA A 59 5.85 -10.26 -13.83
N ARG A 60 7.08 -9.82 -13.53
CA ARG A 60 8.20 -10.67 -13.10
C ARG A 60 8.20 -10.98 -11.60
N PHE A 61 7.35 -10.29 -10.84
CA PHE A 61 7.23 -10.32 -9.38
C PHE A 61 5.76 -10.54 -8.99
N ASP A 62 5.13 -11.61 -9.50
CA ASP A 62 3.68 -11.77 -9.52
C ASP A 62 3.01 -11.57 -8.15
N GLY A 63 3.56 -12.17 -7.08
CA GLY A 63 3.02 -11.98 -5.74
C GLY A 63 3.19 -10.55 -5.19
N TYR A 64 4.28 -9.85 -5.54
CA TYR A 64 4.45 -8.44 -5.20
C TYR A 64 3.49 -7.54 -5.97
N ALA A 65 3.10 -7.91 -7.19
CA ALA A 65 2.12 -7.16 -7.96
C ALA A 65 0.78 -7.05 -7.21
N GLU A 66 0.33 -8.15 -6.60
CA GLU A 66 -0.88 -8.18 -5.78
C GLU A 66 -0.74 -7.35 -4.50
N VAL A 67 0.40 -7.45 -3.80
CA VAL A 67 0.66 -6.65 -2.58
C VAL A 67 0.65 -5.15 -2.90
N VAL A 68 1.37 -4.74 -3.94
CA VAL A 68 1.46 -3.33 -4.35
C VAL A 68 0.08 -2.83 -4.79
N ALA A 69 -0.69 -3.63 -5.54
CA ALA A 69 -2.06 -3.27 -5.91
C ALA A 69 -2.95 -3.03 -4.68
N GLY A 70 -2.90 -3.91 -3.68
CA GLY A 70 -3.65 -3.78 -2.44
C GLY A 70 -3.28 -2.52 -1.65
N ILE A 71 -1.99 -2.19 -1.56
CA ILE A 71 -1.51 -0.97 -0.90
C ILE A 71 -1.95 0.29 -1.67
N MET A 72 -1.94 0.27 -3.00
CA MET A 72 -2.45 1.39 -3.81
C MET A 72 -3.96 1.58 -3.65
N GLN A 73 -4.73 0.49 -3.52
CA GLN A 73 -6.16 0.61 -3.16
C GLN A 73 -6.34 1.22 -1.76
N ALA A 74 -5.57 0.75 -0.76
CA ALA A 74 -5.63 1.30 0.59
C ALA A 74 -5.30 2.79 0.59
N ARG A 75 -4.27 3.21 -0.15
CA ARG A 75 -3.90 4.63 -0.34
C ARG A 75 -5.03 5.43 -0.95
N LYS A 76 -5.68 4.90 -1.99
CA LYS A 76 -6.81 5.55 -2.63
C LYS A 76 -7.99 5.76 -1.65
N HIS A 77 -8.34 4.74 -0.88
CA HIS A 77 -9.39 4.85 0.14
C HIS A 77 -9.03 5.84 1.25
N LEU A 78 -7.74 5.96 1.60
CA LEU A 78 -7.26 6.98 2.54
C LEU A 78 -7.46 8.41 2.02
N GLU A 79 -7.26 8.65 0.71
CA GLU A 79 -7.53 9.97 0.10
C GLU A 79 -9.01 10.35 0.20
N TRP A 80 -9.90 9.36 0.15
CA TRP A 80 -11.35 9.54 0.30
C TRP A 80 -11.84 9.44 1.75
N GLN A 81 -10.93 9.31 2.73
CA GLN A 81 -11.25 9.12 4.15
C GLN A 81 -12.11 7.88 4.46
N SER A 82 -12.18 6.92 3.53
CA SER A 82 -12.84 5.63 3.70
C SER A 82 -11.95 4.67 4.49
N PHE A 83 -11.79 4.90 5.79
CA PHE A 83 -10.84 4.15 6.62
C PHE A 83 -11.13 2.65 6.72
N ALA A 84 -12.40 2.25 6.68
CA ALA A 84 -12.78 0.83 6.72
C ALA A 84 -12.35 0.09 5.45
N ASP A 85 -12.58 0.69 4.29
CA ASP A 85 -12.16 0.13 2.99
C ASP A 85 -10.63 0.14 2.87
N ALA A 86 -9.98 1.22 3.33
CA ALA A 86 -8.52 1.29 3.39
C ALA A 86 -7.92 0.17 4.25
N TYR A 87 -8.51 -0.10 5.41
CA TYR A 87 -8.09 -1.19 6.29
C TYR A 87 -8.30 -2.56 5.64
N SER A 88 -9.45 -2.79 5.01
CA SER A 88 -9.73 -4.04 4.30
C SER A 88 -8.74 -4.31 3.17
N ALA A 89 -8.43 -3.29 2.36
CA ALA A 89 -7.43 -3.39 1.30
C ALA A 89 -6.01 -3.63 1.86
N GLN A 90 -5.64 -2.94 2.94
CA GLN A 90 -4.36 -3.14 3.60
C GLN A 90 -4.21 -4.56 4.16
N ILE A 91 -5.25 -5.11 4.79
CA ILE A 91 -5.24 -6.48 5.30
C ILE A 91 -5.08 -7.49 4.17
N GLY A 92 -5.74 -7.27 3.02
CA GLY A 92 -5.54 -8.09 1.83
C GLY A 92 -4.06 -8.12 1.39
N ALA A 93 -3.41 -6.95 1.35
CA ALA A 93 -1.99 -6.85 1.03
C ALA A 93 -1.10 -7.53 2.09
N VAL A 94 -1.43 -7.41 3.38
CA VAL A 94 -0.72 -8.10 4.47
C VAL A 94 -0.81 -9.61 4.33
N ILE A 95 -2.00 -10.16 4.13
CA ILE A 95 -2.22 -11.61 3.98
C ILE A 95 -1.37 -12.12 2.81
N LYS A 96 -1.46 -11.45 1.65
CA LYS A 96 -0.68 -11.84 0.48
C LYS A 96 0.82 -11.75 0.73
N PHE A 97 1.28 -10.69 1.40
CA PHE A 97 2.70 -10.56 1.74
C PHE A 97 3.18 -11.66 2.67
N MET A 98 2.38 -12.05 3.67
CA MET A 98 2.71 -13.13 4.61
C MET A 98 2.76 -14.51 3.94
N GLU A 99 1.99 -14.73 2.87
CA GLU A 99 2.08 -15.96 2.06
C GLU A 99 3.45 -16.06 1.37
N MET A 100 3.96 -14.95 0.83
CA MET A 100 5.27 -14.89 0.16
C MET A 100 6.46 -14.86 1.12
N LEU A 101 6.28 -14.26 2.30
CA LEU A 101 7.37 -14.01 3.26
C LEU A 101 8.19 -15.26 3.60
N ARG A 102 7.58 -16.45 3.53
CA ARG A 102 8.29 -17.72 3.78
C ARG A 102 9.43 -17.99 2.82
N GLU A 103 9.36 -17.44 1.61
CA GLU A 103 10.34 -17.64 0.53
C GLU A 103 11.36 -16.50 0.46
N GLU A 104 11.18 -15.45 1.27
CA GLU A 104 11.99 -14.24 1.24
C GLU A 104 13.14 -14.25 2.25
N THR A 105 14.17 -13.44 1.97
CA THR A 105 15.29 -13.22 2.90
C THR A 105 15.12 -11.91 3.68
N ASN A 106 16.07 -11.59 4.58
CA ASN A 106 15.95 -10.48 5.52
C ASN A 106 15.80 -9.08 4.87
N TRP A 107 16.01 -8.96 3.56
CA TRP A 107 15.89 -7.69 2.84
C TRP A 107 14.49 -7.07 2.97
N VAL A 108 13.43 -7.87 3.14
CA VAL A 108 12.06 -7.36 3.24
C VAL A 108 11.68 -6.81 4.63
N MET A 109 12.53 -6.99 5.64
CA MET A 109 12.21 -6.66 7.04
C MET A 109 11.82 -5.18 7.25
N PRO A 110 12.46 -4.18 6.61
CA PRO A 110 12.03 -2.79 6.72
C PRO A 110 10.60 -2.58 6.21
N PHE A 111 10.22 -3.24 5.13
CA PHE A 111 8.87 -3.17 4.58
C PHE A 111 7.85 -3.87 5.47
N LEU A 112 8.18 -5.06 6.01
CA LEU A 112 7.34 -5.77 6.96
C LEU A 112 7.00 -4.89 8.19
N HIS A 113 7.99 -4.16 8.71
CA HIS A 113 7.78 -3.24 9.81
C HIS A 113 6.77 -2.13 9.45
N VAL A 114 6.95 -1.46 8.30
CA VAL A 114 6.01 -0.42 7.84
C VAL A 114 4.62 -0.99 7.63
N LEU A 115 4.51 -2.17 7.03
CA LEU A 115 3.25 -2.84 6.74
C LEU A 115 2.40 -3.06 8.02
N PHE A 116 3.03 -3.50 9.11
CA PHE A 116 2.35 -3.67 10.40
C PHE A 116 2.02 -2.36 11.08
N VAL A 117 2.91 -1.37 11.04
CA VAL A 117 2.67 -0.04 11.62
C VAL A 117 1.46 0.62 10.94
N ASP A 118 1.42 0.63 9.60
CA ASP A 118 0.31 1.20 8.84
C ASP A 118 -1.01 0.47 9.13
N THR A 119 -0.97 -0.86 9.23
CA THR A 119 -2.15 -1.67 9.58
C THR A 119 -2.70 -1.31 10.96
N ARG A 120 -1.83 -1.16 11.97
CA ARG A 120 -2.25 -0.77 13.33
C ARG A 120 -2.85 0.63 13.37
N LEU A 121 -2.25 1.57 12.63
CA LEU A 121 -2.74 2.95 12.56
C LEU A 121 -4.09 3.02 11.86
N LEU A 122 -4.29 2.27 10.77
CA LEU A 122 -5.58 2.15 10.10
C LEU A 122 -6.65 1.55 11.00
N ALA A 123 -6.35 0.44 11.70
CA ALA A 123 -7.27 -0.17 12.65
C ALA A 123 -7.74 0.83 13.73
N THR A 124 -6.79 1.60 14.28
CA THR A 124 -7.07 2.64 15.27
C THR A 124 -8.01 3.72 14.72
N ARG A 125 -7.83 4.13 13.47
CA ARG A 125 -8.70 5.12 12.81
C ARG A 125 -10.12 4.57 12.61
N VAL A 126 -10.25 3.33 12.14
CA VAL A 126 -11.56 2.65 11.98
C VAL A 126 -12.31 2.58 13.31
N SER A 127 -11.64 2.18 14.40
CA SER A 127 -12.24 2.13 15.73
C SER A 127 -12.75 3.48 16.20
N ARG A 128 -11.97 4.56 16.01
CA ARG A 128 -12.37 5.93 16.38
C ARG A 128 -13.57 6.44 15.57
N THR A 129 -13.61 6.17 14.27
CA THR A 129 -14.76 6.54 13.42
C THR A 129 -16.03 5.83 13.90
N ARG A 130 -15.93 4.53 14.24
CA ARG A 130 -17.06 3.75 14.74
C ARG A 130 -17.56 4.25 16.10
N SER A 131 -16.65 4.57 17.02
CA SER A 131 -17.01 5.16 18.31
C SER A 131 -17.63 6.55 18.18
N SER A 132 -17.19 7.37 17.22
CA SER A 132 -17.78 8.70 16.99
C SER A 132 -19.19 8.61 16.39
N ALA A 133 -19.44 7.65 15.50
CA ALA A 133 -20.77 7.40 14.94
C ALA A 133 -21.78 6.92 16.00
N LEU A 134 -21.34 6.22 17.04
CA LEU A 134 -22.18 5.76 18.16
C LEU A 134 -22.53 6.86 19.17
N ILE A 135 -21.82 7.99 19.17
CA ILE A 135 -22.09 9.12 20.07
C ILE A 135 -23.07 10.13 19.42
N MET A 136 -23.31 10.02 18.11
CA MET A 136 -24.26 10.87 17.37
C MET A 136 -25.66 10.23 17.20
N VAL A 137 -25.96 9.12 17.87
CA VAL A 137 -27.28 8.45 17.86
C VAL A 137 -27.96 8.59 19.20
#